data_AF-A0AAD4T0H9-F1
#
_entry.id   AF-A0AAD4T0H9-F1
#
_cell.length_a   1.000
_cell.length_b   1.000
_cell.length_c   1.000
_cell.angle_alpha   90.00
_cell.angle_beta   90.00
_cell.angle_gamma   90.00
#
_symmetry.space_group_name_H-M   'P 1'
#
loop_
_entity.id
_entity.type
_entity.pdbx_description
1 polymer ?
#
loop_
_entity_poly.entity_id
_entity_poly.type
_entity_poly.pdbx_seq_one_letter_code
_entity_poly.pdbx_strand_id
1 'polypeptide(L)'
;AHHWKALVGEDLDTKIILRFDFEKEEFDQIPIPDEIDGFFLRHLCVLGGSVWLIEDEYGCSLEFWELKDNGMKKSWTQPFTVGIGNSNLLEDSIPLKFLKNGKILFGAYKQKCLHLVLYDLKHETARPLTVHRDLLTSPFLTSVYVESLISLDTGTYLGEVQWGEVDEDN
;
A
#
# COMPACT_ATOMS: atom_id res chain seq x y z
N ALA A 1 -1.33 4.56 -12.57
CA ALA A 1 0.08 4.56 -12.11
C ALA A 1 0.26 3.60 -10.94
N HIS A 2 1.33 2.82 -10.92
CA HIS A 2 1.70 1.93 -9.81
C HIS A 2 2.77 2.58 -8.95
N HIS A 3 2.75 2.29 -7.65
CA HIS A 3 3.69 2.85 -6.68
C HIS A 3 4.31 1.74 -5.83
N TRP A 4 5.62 1.80 -5.61
CA TRP A 4 6.31 0.90 -4.68
C TRP A 4 7.47 1.60 -4.01
N LYS A 5 7.86 1.09 -2.84
CA LYS A 5 9.05 1.56 -2.13
C LYS A 5 10.29 1.05 -2.85
N ALA A 6 11.28 1.91 -3.00
CA ALA A 6 12.60 1.55 -3.50
C ALA A 6 13.68 2.13 -2.61
N LEU A 7 14.84 1.47 -2.63
CA LEU A 7 16.06 1.92 -2.00
C LEU A 7 17.00 2.44 -3.09
N VAL A 8 17.64 3.58 -2.84
CA VAL A 8 18.57 4.23 -3.78
C VAL A 8 19.85 4.59 -3.05
N GLY A 9 20.97 4.54 -3.78
CA GLY A 9 22.32 4.78 -3.28
C GLY A 9 23.13 3.49 -3.16
N GLU A 10 24.46 3.62 -3.10
CA GLU A 10 25.38 2.47 -2.96
C GLU A 10 25.12 1.70 -1.66
N ASP A 11 24.77 2.42 -0.59
CA ASP A 11 24.47 1.85 0.72
C ASP A 11 22.98 1.52 0.92
N LEU A 12 22.12 1.78 -0.07
CA LEU A 12 20.66 1.57 -0.02
C LEU A 12 19.92 2.30 1.12
N ASP A 13 20.51 3.36 1.66
CA ASP A 13 19.97 4.11 2.80
C ASP A 13 18.82 5.05 2.41
N THR A 14 18.78 5.55 1.17
CA THR A 14 17.73 6.49 0.76
C THR A 14 16.46 5.75 0.36
N LYS A 15 15.38 5.98 1.11
CA LYS A 15 14.07 5.40 0.82
C LYS A 15 13.24 6.36 -0.03
N ILE A 16 12.83 5.91 -1.21
CA ILE A 16 11.92 6.65 -2.09
C ILE A 16 10.67 5.84 -2.41
N ILE A 17 9.67 6.51 -2.95
CA ILE A 17 8.56 5.86 -3.64
C ILE A 17 8.76 6.06 -5.14
N LEU A 18 8.89 4.95 -5.87
CA LEU A 18 8.86 4.94 -7.31
C LEU A 18 7.41 4.90 -7.78
N ARG A 19 7.09 5.74 -8.76
CA ARG A 19 5.82 5.75 -9.48
C ARG A 19 6.10 5.39 -10.93
N PHE A 20 5.35 4.42 -11.46
CA PHE A 20 5.32 4.14 -12.89
C PHE A 20 3.98 4.54 -13.48
N ASP A 21 4.02 5.43 -14.46
CA ASP A 21 2.86 5.85 -15.25
C ASP A 21 2.73 4.95 -16.47
N PHE A 22 1.63 4.18 -16.56
CA PHE A 22 1.43 3.22 -17.66
C PHE A 22 1.07 3.90 -18.97
N GLU A 23 0.42 5.08 -18.93
CA GLU A 23 0.00 5.77 -20.15
C GLU A 23 1.17 6.47 -20.82
N LYS A 24 2.13 6.94 -20.02
CA LYS A 24 3.33 7.65 -20.50
C LYS A 24 4.57 6.78 -20.56
N GLU A 25 4.53 5.60 -19.94
CA GLU A 25 5.68 4.71 -19.74
C GLU A 25 6.86 5.40 -19.02
N GLU A 26 6.55 6.34 -18.12
CA GLU A 26 7.53 7.17 -17.41
C GLU A 26 7.61 6.81 -15.92
N PHE A 27 8.81 7.00 -15.36
CA PHE A 27 9.08 6.84 -13.93
C PHE A 27 9.20 8.21 -13.25
N ASP A 28 8.50 8.37 -12.13
CA ASP A 28 8.75 9.47 -11.19
C ASP A 28 9.32 8.93 -9.88
N GLN A 29 10.15 9.75 -9.24
CA GLN A 29 10.65 9.51 -7.89
C GLN A 29 9.99 10.48 -6.91
N ILE A 30 9.53 9.95 -5.78
CA ILE A 30 8.91 10.72 -4.72
C ILE A 30 9.72 10.48 -3.45
N PRO A 31 10.39 11.51 -2.90
CA PRO A 31 11.14 11.34 -1.66
C PRO A 31 10.18 11.03 -0.51
N ILE A 32 10.62 10.13 0.37
CA ILE A 32 10.01 9.95 1.68
C ILE A 32 10.68 10.99 2.61
N PRO A 33 9.91 11.81 3.35
CA PRO A 33 10.46 12.81 4.26
C PRO A 33 11.31 12.16 5.35
N ASP A 34 12.36 12.86 5.77
CA ASP A 34 13.29 12.41 6.83
C ASP A 34 12.56 12.27 8.18
N GLU A 35 11.50 13.05 8.40
CA GLU A 35 10.63 12.94 9.59
C GLU A 35 9.95 11.56 9.67
N ILE A 36 9.83 10.87 8.52
CA ILE A 36 9.24 9.54 8.36
C ILE A 36 10.35 8.53 8.02
N ASP A 37 11.63 8.79 8.36
CA ASP A 37 12.76 7.91 8.03
C ASP A 37 13.31 7.10 9.23
N GLY A 38 12.42 6.61 10.09
CA GLY A 38 12.74 5.55 11.07
C GLY A 38 13.03 4.14 10.48
N PHE A 39 13.28 3.18 11.37
CA PHE A 39 13.50 1.75 11.07
C PHE A 39 12.21 0.90 11.03
N PHE A 40 11.04 1.54 11.08
CA PHE A 40 9.78 0.85 11.30
C PHE A 40 9.23 0.19 10.03
N LEU A 41 8.41 -0.86 10.22
CA LEU A 41 7.71 -1.53 9.14
C LEU A 41 6.73 -0.56 8.50
N ARG A 42 7.01 -0.22 7.25
CA ARG A 42 6.17 0.71 6.47
C ARG A 42 5.31 -0.04 5.47
N HIS A 43 4.01 0.21 5.51
CA HIS A 43 3.08 -0.29 4.51
C HIS A 43 2.71 0.84 3.56
N LEU A 44 2.92 0.62 2.26
CA LEU A 44 2.40 1.48 1.21
C LEU A 44 1.05 0.92 0.78
N CYS A 45 0.00 1.74 0.76
CA CYS A 45 -1.32 1.33 0.30
C CYS A 45 -2.04 2.45 -0.46
N VAL A 46 -3.14 2.07 -1.11
CA VAL A 46 -4.07 3.03 -1.72
C VAL A 46 -5.36 3.01 -0.93
N LEU A 47 -5.76 4.17 -0.41
CA LEU A 47 -6.94 4.30 0.44
C LEU A 47 -7.71 5.56 0.06
N GLY A 48 -8.99 5.40 -0.29
CA GLY A 48 -9.83 6.53 -0.72
C GLY A 48 -9.39 7.20 -2.03
N GLY A 49 -8.56 6.53 -2.84
CA GLY A 49 -8.02 7.08 -4.09
C GLY A 49 -6.67 7.80 -3.94
N SER A 50 -6.18 7.98 -2.71
CA SER A 50 -4.86 8.55 -2.44
C SER A 50 -3.85 7.46 -2.10
N VAL A 51 -2.56 7.75 -2.30
CA VAL A 51 -1.45 6.90 -1.84
C VAL A 51 -1.16 7.24 -0.38
N TRP A 52 -1.01 6.21 0.45
CA TRP A 52 -0.73 6.34 1.87
C TRP A 52 0.49 5.53 2.26
N LEU A 53 1.31 6.14 3.10
CA LEU A 53 2.38 5.49 3.84
C LEU A 53 1.90 5.32 5.28
N ILE A 54 2.00 4.10 5.80
CA ILE A 54 1.59 3.76 7.16
C ILE A 54 2.82 3.32 7.91
N GLU A 55 3.07 3.98 9.04
CA GLU A 55 4.16 3.66 9.94
C GLU A 55 3.59 2.97 11.18
N ASP A 56 4.09 1.77 11.48
CA ASP A 56 3.73 1.00 12.67
C ASP A 56 4.78 1.21 13.77
N GLU A 57 4.38 1.90 14.83
CA GLU A 57 5.20 2.15 16.00
C GLU A 57 5.16 0.95 16.96
N TYR A 58 5.74 -0.17 16.54
CA TYR A 58 5.86 -1.42 17.32
C TYR A 58 4.54 -1.90 17.96
N GLY A 59 3.42 -1.77 17.24
CA GLY A 59 2.12 -2.19 17.74
C GLY A 59 1.48 -1.22 18.74
N CYS A 60 2.06 -0.05 19.00
CA CYS A 60 1.45 1.00 19.81
C CYS A 60 0.45 1.83 19.01
N SER A 61 0.87 2.28 17.83
CA SER A 61 0.12 3.19 16.99
C SER A 61 0.41 2.95 15.50
N LEU A 62 -0.56 3.32 14.65
CA LEU A 62 -0.40 3.39 13.21
C LEU A 62 -0.52 4.85 12.77
N GLU A 63 0.56 5.42 12.25
CA GLU A 63 0.55 6.78 11.72
C GLU A 63 0.22 6.76 10.22
N PHE A 64 -0.75 7.56 9.82
CA PHE A 64 -1.21 7.61 8.44
C PHE A 64 -0.69 8.87 7.77
N TRP A 65 0.14 8.67 6.74
CA TRP A 65 0.70 9.73 5.93
C TRP A 65 0.12 9.68 4.51
N GLU A 66 -0.62 10.72 4.12
CA GLU A 66 -1.19 10.85 2.79
C GLU A 66 -0.23 11.59 1.86
N LEU A 67 0.01 11.04 0.68
CA LEU A 67 0.64 11.77 -0.41
C LEU A 67 -0.40 12.68 -1.07
N LYS A 68 -0.25 14.00 -0.86
CA LYS A 68 -1.03 15.01 -1.58
C LYS A 68 -0.31 15.40 -2.87
N ASP A 69 -1.08 15.47 -3.94
CA ASP A 69 -0.66 16.08 -5.21
C ASP A 69 -1.57 17.27 -5.49
N ASN A 70 -1.00 18.47 -5.48
CA ASN A 70 -1.72 19.71 -5.79
C ASN A 70 -1.47 20.22 -7.22
N GLY A 71 -0.86 19.39 -8.08
CA GLY A 71 -0.50 19.72 -9.46
C GLY A 71 0.78 20.53 -9.62
N MET A 72 1.31 21.15 -8.56
CA MET A 72 2.60 21.85 -8.57
C MET A 72 3.68 21.09 -7.81
N LYS A 73 3.31 20.45 -6.70
CA LYS A 73 4.22 19.75 -5.81
C LYS A 73 3.51 18.59 -5.12
N LYS A 74 4.23 17.48 -5.00
CA LYS A 74 3.85 16.36 -4.15
C LYS A 74 4.39 16.56 -2.75
N SER A 75 3.56 16.36 -1.73
CA SER A 75 3.95 16.51 -0.33
C SER A 75 3.22 15.50 0.55
N TRP A 76 3.91 15.01 1.58
CA TRP A 76 3.32 14.16 2.60
C TRP A 76 2.64 15.00 3.67
N THR A 77 1.49 14.52 4.12
CA THR A 77 0.76 15.11 5.25
C THR A 77 0.32 13.99 6.18
N GLN A 78 0.38 14.19 7.50
CA GLN A 78 -0.07 13.23 8.50
C GLN A 78 -1.44 13.65 9.05
N PRO A 79 -2.56 13.27 8.42
CA PRO A 79 -3.87 13.74 8.86
C PRO A 79 -4.36 13.08 10.16
N PHE A 80 -3.90 11.87 10.51
CA PHE A 80 -4.34 11.18 11.72
C PHE A 80 -3.41 10.02 12.14
N THR A 81 -3.55 9.61 13.40
CA THR A 81 -2.91 8.43 14.00
C THR A 81 -3.99 7.53 14.60
N VAL A 82 -3.83 6.21 14.44
CA VAL A 82 -4.70 5.18 15.01
C VAL A 82 -3.99 4.53 16.17
N GLY A 83 -4.48 4.73 17.39
CA GLY A 83 -4.00 4.00 18.55
C GLY A 83 -4.42 2.53 18.49
N ILE A 84 -3.47 1.60 18.59
CA ILE A 84 -3.75 0.16 18.69
C ILE A 84 -4.18 -0.17 20.14
N GLY A 85 -3.69 0.58 21.12
CA GLY A 85 -4.04 0.45 22.54
C GLY A 85 -3.75 -0.94 23.11
N ASN A 86 -4.37 -1.29 24.25
CA ASN A 86 -4.24 -2.63 24.84
C ASN A 86 -4.97 -3.72 24.04
N SER A 87 -5.73 -3.33 23.01
CA SER A 87 -6.39 -4.28 22.13
C SER A 87 -5.46 -4.60 20.97
N ASN A 88 -4.78 -5.74 21.04
CA ASN A 88 -3.95 -6.24 19.94
C ASN A 88 -4.72 -6.44 18.61
N LEU A 89 -6.00 -6.07 18.50
CA LEU A 89 -6.86 -6.28 17.34
C LEU A 89 -6.30 -5.72 16.02
N LEU A 90 -5.49 -4.66 16.09
CA LEU A 90 -4.90 -3.99 14.92
C LEU A 90 -3.40 -4.26 14.72
N GLU A 91 -2.81 -5.12 15.54
CA GLU A 91 -1.44 -5.63 15.33
C GLU A 91 -1.36 -6.35 13.97
N ASP A 92 -0.31 -6.05 13.20
CA ASP A 92 -0.10 -6.56 11.83
C ASP A 92 -1.31 -6.35 10.90
N SER A 93 -1.97 -5.19 11.02
CA SER A 93 -3.15 -4.87 10.22
C SER A 93 -2.87 -3.92 9.05
N ILE A 94 -3.58 -4.16 7.95
CA ILE A 94 -3.56 -3.28 6.77
C ILE A 94 -4.93 -2.60 6.62
N PRO A 95 -4.98 -1.29 6.37
CA PRO A 95 -6.24 -0.63 6.04
C PRO A 95 -6.67 -1.05 4.63
N LEU A 96 -7.93 -1.46 4.53
CA LEU A 96 -8.52 -1.94 3.28
C LEU A 96 -9.38 -0.85 2.63
N LYS A 97 -10.15 -0.09 3.44
CA LYS A 97 -11.11 0.86 2.88
C LYS A 97 -11.58 1.94 3.86
N PHE A 98 -11.72 3.17 3.39
CA PHE A 98 -12.58 4.19 4.02
C PHE A 98 -14.04 3.92 3.70
N LEU A 99 -14.86 3.78 4.74
CA LEU A 99 -16.31 3.65 4.61
C LEU A 99 -16.99 5.02 4.55
N LYS A 100 -18.18 5.08 3.93
CA LYS A 100 -18.97 6.31 3.79
C LYS A 100 -19.30 7.02 5.11
N ASN A 101 -19.28 6.28 6.23
CA ASN A 101 -19.55 6.81 7.57
C ASN A 101 -18.27 7.29 8.30
N GLY A 102 -17.14 7.40 7.58
CA GLY A 102 -15.87 7.86 8.14
C GLY A 102 -15.08 6.80 8.92
N LYS A 103 -15.55 5.56 8.97
CA LYS A 103 -14.84 4.44 9.61
C LYS A 103 -13.83 3.81 8.65
N ILE A 104 -12.78 3.21 9.19
CA ILE A 104 -11.77 2.46 8.42
C ILE A 104 -12.02 0.98 8.60
N LEU A 105 -12.07 0.24 7.50
CA LEU A 105 -12.03 -1.22 7.52
C LEU A 105 -10.58 -1.68 7.43
N PHE A 106 -10.12 -2.42 8.43
CA PHE A 106 -8.82 -3.07 8.48
C PHE A 106 -8.95 -4.57 8.23
N GLY A 107 -7.90 -5.14 7.64
CA GLY A 107 -7.63 -6.57 7.62
C GLY A 107 -6.45 -6.85 8.55
N ALA A 108 -6.68 -7.62 9.61
CA ALA A 108 -5.66 -8.06 10.55
C ALA A 108 -5.36 -9.54 10.33
N TYR A 109 -4.09 -9.89 10.18
CA TYR A 109 -3.69 -11.28 10.02
C TYR A 109 -3.38 -11.91 11.38
N LYS A 110 -4.32 -12.70 11.92
CA LYS A 110 -4.16 -13.35 13.23
C LYS A 110 -4.48 -14.83 13.13
N GLN A 111 -3.70 -15.65 13.82
CA GLN A 111 -3.92 -17.11 13.88
C GLN A 111 -4.08 -17.76 12.49
N LYS A 112 -3.33 -17.27 11.49
CA LYS A 112 -3.39 -17.73 10.10
C LYS A 112 -4.73 -17.49 9.39
N CYS A 113 -5.51 -16.50 9.85
CA CYS A 113 -6.77 -16.10 9.26
C CYS A 113 -6.82 -14.57 9.10
N LEU A 114 -7.48 -14.10 8.04
CA LEU A 114 -7.80 -12.68 7.87
C LEU A 114 -9.02 -12.30 8.72
N HIS A 115 -8.79 -11.52 9.77
CA HIS A 115 -9.86 -10.92 10.54
C HIS A 115 -10.17 -9.51 10.03
N LEU A 116 -11.44 -9.19 9.84
CA LEU A 116 -11.86 -7.84 9.53
C LEU A 116 -12.13 -7.07 10.82
N VAL A 117 -11.56 -5.88 10.93
CA VAL A 117 -11.77 -4.98 12.07
C VAL A 117 -12.30 -3.66 11.54
N LEU A 118 -13.39 -3.17 12.13
CA LEU A 118 -13.87 -1.83 11.82
C LEU A 118 -13.40 -0.85 12.90
N TYR A 119 -12.68 0.17 12.48
CA TYR A 119 -12.18 1.23 13.34
C TYR A 119 -12.99 2.51 13.18
N ASP A 120 -13.40 3.09 14.29
CA ASP A 120 -14.07 4.38 14.35
C ASP A 120 -13.08 5.45 14.78
N LEU A 121 -12.59 6.24 13.81
CA LEU A 121 -11.63 7.33 14.07
C LEU A 121 -12.16 8.36 15.08
N LYS A 122 -13.47 8.61 15.11
CA LYS A 122 -14.06 9.66 15.96
C LYS A 122 -14.12 9.25 17.43
N HIS A 123 -14.33 7.97 17.68
CA HIS A 123 -14.49 7.43 19.03
C HIS A 123 -13.28 6.59 19.47
N GLU A 124 -12.28 6.43 18.60
CA GLU A 124 -11.08 5.62 18.79
C GLU A 124 -11.39 4.18 19.25
N THR A 125 -12.39 3.57 18.60
CA THR A 125 -12.82 2.20 18.94
C THR A 125 -12.61 1.23 17.79
N ALA A 126 -12.06 0.07 18.11
CA ALA A 126 -11.94 -1.07 17.21
C ALA A 126 -13.03 -2.10 17.52
N ARG A 127 -13.76 -2.57 16.50
CA ARG A 127 -14.66 -3.71 16.64
C ARG A 127 -14.30 -4.81 15.63
N PRO A 128 -14.11 -6.07 16.07
CA PRO A 128 -14.00 -7.18 15.13
C PRO A 128 -15.33 -7.38 14.41
N LEU A 129 -15.27 -7.67 13.12
CA LEU A 129 -16.42 -8.10 12.34
C LEU A 129 -16.45 -9.62 12.33
N THR A 130 -17.56 -10.20 12.79
CA THR A 130 -17.80 -11.63 12.63
C THR A 130 -18.17 -11.90 11.19
N VAL A 131 -17.20 -12.31 10.39
CA VAL A 131 -17.48 -13.04 9.14
C VAL A 131 -17.99 -14.42 9.57
N HIS A 132 -19.12 -14.86 9.01
CA HIS A 132 -19.93 -16.04 9.41
C HIS A 132 -19.22 -17.11 10.26
N ARG A 133 -19.90 -17.56 11.32
CA ARG A 133 -19.41 -18.42 12.42
C ARG A 133 -18.69 -19.71 11.98
N ASP A 134 -18.92 -20.17 10.75
CA ASP A 134 -18.43 -21.45 10.21
C ASP A 134 -17.43 -21.30 9.05
N LEU A 135 -17.00 -20.07 8.73
CA LEU A 135 -16.06 -19.81 7.64
C LEU A 135 -14.70 -19.37 8.19
N LEU A 136 -13.69 -20.23 8.00
CA LEU A 136 -12.29 -19.84 8.14
C LEU A 136 -11.92 -18.98 6.93
N THR A 137 -11.61 -17.71 7.17
CA THR A 137 -11.03 -16.83 6.15
C THR A 137 -9.62 -17.33 5.83
N SER A 138 -9.34 -17.54 4.54
CA SER A 138 -8.09 -18.11 4.06
C SER A 138 -6.84 -17.32 4.52
N PRO A 139 -5.69 -17.98 4.77
CA PRO A 139 -4.45 -17.34 5.19
C PRO A 139 -3.78 -16.46 4.11
N PHE A 140 -4.30 -16.42 2.88
CA PHE A 140 -3.61 -15.74 1.79
C PHE A 140 -3.72 -14.22 1.89
N LEU A 141 -2.65 -13.55 1.48
CA LEU A 141 -2.58 -12.11 1.34
C LEU A 141 -3.78 -11.61 0.53
N THR A 142 -4.63 -10.81 1.18
CA THR A 142 -5.80 -10.24 0.53
C THR A 142 -5.39 -8.91 -0.08
N SER A 143 -5.58 -8.78 -1.39
CA SER A 143 -5.39 -7.53 -2.12
C SER A 143 -6.74 -6.84 -2.29
N VAL A 144 -6.80 -5.52 -2.10
CA VAL A 144 -7.98 -4.74 -2.50
C VAL A 144 -7.94 -4.62 -4.02
N TYR A 145 -8.79 -5.37 -4.71
CA TYR A 145 -8.95 -5.25 -6.16
C TYR A 145 -9.83 -4.03 -6.47
N VAL A 146 -9.31 -3.13 -7.31
CA VAL A 146 -10.07 -2.06 -7.92
C VAL A 146 -10.03 -2.30 -9.43
N GLU A 147 -11.19 -2.54 -10.02
CA GLU A 147 -11.33 -2.70 -11.47
C GLU A 147 -10.94 -1.39 -12.15
N SER A 148 -10.06 -1.47 -13.15
CA SER A 148 -9.76 -0.36 -14.05
C SER A 148 -10.45 -0.64 -15.38
N LEU A 149 -11.34 0.25 -15.82
CA LEU A 149 -12.02 0.16 -17.12
C LEU A 149 -11.13 0.65 -18.29
N ILE A 150 -9.82 0.78 -18.07
CA ILE A 150 -8.88 1.08 -19.14
C ILE A 150 -8.73 -0.18 -19.99
N SER A 151 -9.30 -0.16 -21.19
CA SER A 151 -8.97 -1.15 -22.22
C SER A 151 -7.48 -1.06 -22.49
N LEU A 152 -6.73 -2.13 -22.22
CA LEU A 152 -5.39 -2.28 -22.78
C LEU A 152 -5.61 -2.38 -24.28
N ASP A 153 -5.40 -1.26 -24.99
CA ASP A 153 -5.50 -1.24 -26.44
C ASP A 153 -4.63 -2.38 -26.99
N THR A 154 -5.22 -3.17 -27.87
CA THR A 154 -4.76 -4.49 -28.31
C THR A 154 -3.24 -4.61 -28.36
N GLY A 155 -2.68 -5.41 -27.46
CA GLY A 155 -1.23 -5.53 -27.25
C GLY A 155 -0.44 -5.71 -28.54
N THR A 156 0.32 -4.68 -28.91
CA THR A 156 1.35 -4.70 -29.96
C THR A 156 2.74 -4.39 -29.40
N TYR A 157 2.99 -4.73 -28.13
CA TYR A 157 4.27 -4.47 -27.45
C TYR A 157 5.17 -5.70 -27.31
N LEU A 158 4.85 -6.83 -27.94
CA LEU A 158 5.86 -7.86 -28.19
C LEU A 158 6.64 -7.45 -29.43
N GLY A 159 7.75 -6.73 -29.22
CA GLY A 159 8.76 -6.56 -30.26
C GLY A 159 9.15 -7.93 -30.81
N GLU A 160 9.13 -8.09 -32.13
CA GLU A 160 9.58 -9.31 -32.77
C GLU A 160 11.03 -9.60 -32.36
N VAL A 161 11.21 -10.69 -31.62
CA VAL A 161 12.55 -11.22 -31.34
C VAL A 161 13.10 -11.74 -32.67
N GLN A 162 13.94 -10.94 -33.31
CA GLN A 162 14.80 -11.46 -34.37
C GLN A 162 15.91 -12.27 -33.70
N TRP A 163 15.80 -13.59 -33.80
CA TRP A 163 16.92 -14.47 -33.53
C TRP A 163 17.95 -14.24 -34.64
N GLY A 164 19.03 -13.54 -34.32
CA GLY A 164 20.22 -13.56 -35.18
C GLY A 164 20.76 -14.98 -35.22
N GLU A 165 20.92 -15.53 -36.42
CA GLU A 165 21.69 -16.75 -36.63
C GLU A 165 23.11 -16.50 -36.09
N VAL A 166 23.54 -17.35 -35.18
CA VAL A 166 24.93 -17.39 -34.74
C VAL A 166 25.69 -18.12 -35.83
N ASP A 167 26.51 -17.39 -36.57
CA ASP A 167 27.51 -17.98 -37.46
C ASP A 167 28.49 -18.82 -36.62
N GLU A 168 28.43 -20.15 -36.81
CA GLU A 168 29.48 -21.05 -36.36
C GLU A 168 30.69 -20.91 -37.30
N ASP A 169 31.63 -20.05 -36.94
CA ASP A 169 32.97 -20.07 -37.53
C ASP A 169 33.87 -21.09 -36.80
N ASN A 170 34.45 -21.99 -37.62
CA ASN A 170 35.42 -23.06 -37.31
C ASN A 170 36.66 -22.63 -36.51
#